data_AF-A0A0R1H2R8-F1
#
_entry.id   AF-A0A0R1H2R8-F1
#
_cell.length_a   1.000
_cell.length_b   1.000
_cell.length_c   1.000
_cell.angle_alpha   90.00
_cell.angle_beta   90.00
_cell.angle_gamma   90.00
#
_symmetry.space_group_name_H-M   'P 1'
#
loop_
_entity.id
_entity.type
_entity.pdbx_description
1 polymer ?
#
loop_
_entity_poly.entity_id
_entity_poly.type
_entity_poly.pdbx_seq_one_letter_code
_entity_poly.pdbx_strand_id
1 'polypeptide(L)' 'MYLKKVRTDLNLTQKEFAKRLGYSKSHYSKVEGGFVKPSYDFLLKVYNETNCDMNGFFKKSLLQPALE' A
#
# COMPACT_ATOMS: atom_id res chain seq x y z
N MET A 1 -6.26 4.62 -2.86
CA MET A 1 -5.72 3.52 -2.01
C MET A 1 -4.95 4.13 -0.85
N TYR A 2 -5.01 3.56 0.35
CA TYR A 2 -4.27 4.05 1.53
C TYR A 2 -2.75 4.13 1.31
N LEU A 3 -2.18 3.20 0.53
CA LEU A 3 -0.77 3.20 0.15
C LEU A 3 -0.30 4.51 -0.52
N LYS A 4 -1.14 5.11 -1.38
CA LYS A 4 -0.84 6.38 -2.03
C LYS A 4 -0.66 7.50 -1.01
N LYS A 5 -1.54 7.54 0.01
CA LYS A 5 -1.49 8.52 1.09
C LYS A 5 -0.17 8.41 1.86
N VAL A 6 0.16 7.20 2.34
CA VAL A 6 1.41 6.93 3.05
C VAL A 6 2.63 7.41 2.25
N ARG A 7 2.66 7.12 0.94
CA ARG A 7 3.75 7.57 0.08
C ARG A 7 3.81 9.10 -0.07
N THR A 8 2.67 9.76 -0.26
CA THR A 8 2.63 11.22 -0.47
C THR A 8 2.94 11.99 0.80
N ASP A 9 2.58 11.45 1.97
CA ASP A 9 2.92 12.05 3.27
C ASP A 9 4.44 12.07 3.50
N LEU A 10 5.18 11.17 2.84
CA LEU A 10 6.64 11.12 2.81
C LEU A 10 7.26 11.95 1.68
N ASN A 11 6.46 12.64 0.86
CA ASN A 11 6.89 13.37 -0.33
C ASN A 11 7.68 12.53 -1.35
N LEU A 12 7.36 11.24 -1.47
CA LEU A 12 8.06 10.31 -2.38
C LEU A 12 7.29 10.08 -3.68
N THR A 13 8.03 9.95 -4.77
CA THR A 13 7.50 9.38 -6.02
C THR A 13 7.31 7.87 -5.90
N GLN A 14 6.49 7.28 -6.79
CA GLN A 14 6.32 5.82 -6.84
C GLN A 14 7.65 5.09 -7.07
N LYS A 15 8.57 5.68 -7.84
CA LYS A 15 9.88 5.09 -8.14
C LYS A 15 10.77 5.06 -6.90
N GLU A 16 10.82 6.16 -6.15
CA GLU A 16 11.63 6.24 -4.93
C GLU A 16 11.12 5.28 -3.87
N PHE A 17 9.82 5.28 -3.60
CA PHE A 17 9.27 4.42 -2.57
C PHE A 17 9.39 2.93 -2.96
N ALA A 18 9.17 2.58 -4.22
CA ALA A 18 9.44 1.22 -4.70
C ALA A 18 10.90 0.81 -4.49
N LYS A 19 11.86 1.70 -4.77
CA LYS A 19 13.29 1.45 -4.53
C LYS A 19 13.59 1.19 -3.06
N ARG A 20 13.00 1.97 -2.14
CA ARG A 20 13.18 1.76 -0.69
C ARG A 20 12.64 0.41 -0.22
N LEU A 21 11.51 0.00 -0.78
CA LEU A 21 10.88 -1.31 -0.51
C LEU A 21 11.54 -2.48 -1.25
N GLY A 22 12.55 -2.24 -2.10
CA GLY A 22 13.20 -3.28 -2.89
C GLY A 22 12.33 -3.88 -4.00
N TYR A 23 11.38 -3.11 -4.54
CA TYR A 23 10.52 -3.52 -5.66
C TYR A 23 10.73 -2.66 -6.91
N SER A 24 10.34 -3.19 -8.06
CA SER A 24 10.28 -2.39 -9.29
C SER A 24 9.14 -1.36 -9.22
N LYS A 25 9.33 -0.22 -9.90
CA LYS A 25 8.26 0.80 -10.04
C LYS A 25 6.99 0.21 -10.64
N SER A 26 7.13 -0.72 -11.59
CA SER A 26 5.98 -1.39 -12.24
C SER A 26 5.18 -2.23 -11.24
N HIS A 27 5.85 -3.04 -10.43
CA HIS A 27 5.19 -3.81 -9.37
C HIS A 27 4.47 -2.90 -8.39
N TYR A 28 5.17 -1.88 -7.86
CA TYR A 28 4.60 -0.91 -6.94
C TYR A 28 3.37 -0.20 -7.53
N SER A 29 3.43 0.23 -8.78
CA SER A 29 2.32 0.91 -9.47
C SER A 29 1.09 0.01 -9.61
N LYS A 30 1.25 -1.29 -9.83
CA LYS A 30 0.14 -2.26 -9.88
C LYS A 30 -0.49 -2.45 -8.51
N VAL A 31 0.33 -2.51 -7.45
CA VAL A 31 -0.14 -2.60 -6.07
C VAL A 31 -0.89 -1.34 -5.66
N GLU A 32 -0.29 -0.14 -5.83
CA GLU A 32 -0.92 1.15 -5.50
C GLU A 32 -2.21 1.40 -6.29
N GLY A 33 -2.25 0.95 -7.54
CA GLY A 33 -3.43 1.02 -8.41
C GLY A 33 -4.52 0.00 -8.07
N GLY A 34 -4.24 -0.98 -7.19
CA GLY A 34 -5.19 -2.04 -6.84
C GLY A 34 -5.34 -3.15 -7.89
N PHE A 35 -4.49 -3.17 -8.92
CA PHE A 35 -4.45 -4.24 -9.93
C PHE A 35 -3.88 -5.55 -9.38
N VAL A 36 -3.05 -5.44 -8.33
CA VAL A 36 -2.43 -6.57 -7.65
C VAL A 36 -2.64 -6.39 -6.15
N LYS A 37 -3.09 -7.44 -5.46
CA LYS A 37 -3.16 -7.43 -4.00
C LYS A 37 -1.74 -7.41 -3.42
N PRO A 38 -1.45 -6.53 -2.45
CA PRO A 38 -0.15 -6.53 -1.78
C PRO A 38 0.05 -7.86 -1.04
N SER A 39 1.25 -8.42 -1.15
CA SER A 39 1.64 -9.59 -0.36
C SER A 39 1.95 -9.20 1.09
N TYR A 40 2.00 -10.19 1.99
CA TYR A 40 2.45 -9.96 3.36
C TYR A 40 3.85 -9.34 3.42
N ASP A 41 4.79 -9.82 2.62
CA ASP A 41 6.16 -9.25 2.53
C ASP A 41 6.13 -7.77 2.12
N PHE A 42 5.29 -7.40 1.14
CA PHE A 42 5.13 -6.02 0.72
C PHE A 42 4.63 -5.15 1.87
N LEU A 43 3.59 -5.62 2.57
CA LEU A 43 2.99 -4.93 3.70
C LEU A 43 4.01 -4.77 4.85
N LEU A 44 4.78 -5.82 5.16
CA LEU A 44 5.81 -5.78 6.20
C LEU A 44 6.91 -4.77 5.88
N LYS A 45 7.36 -4.70 4.63
CA LYS A 45 8.36 -3.71 4.20
C LYS A 45 7.83 -2.28 4.27
N VAL A 46 6.57 -2.07 3.91
CA VAL A 46 5.93 -0.75 4.07
C VAL A 46 5.84 -0.36 5.54
N TYR A 47 5.46 -1.28 6.41
CA TYR A 47 5.45 -1.04 7.85
C TYR A 47 6.85 -0.69 8.37
N ASN A 48 7.88 -1.45 8.00
CA ASN A 48 9.25 -1.20 8.45
C ASN A 48 9.81 0.15 7.95
N GLU A 49 9.43 0.58 6.75
CA GLU A 49 9.91 1.86 6.17
C GLU A 49 9.15 3.08 6.71
N THR A 50 7.88 2.93 7.12
CA THR A 50 6.99 4.07 7.37
C THR A 50 6.37 4.10 8.76
N ASN A 51 6.42 2.99 9.49
CA ASN A 51 5.74 2.76 10.77
C ASN A 51 4.24 3.12 10.73
N CYS A 52 3.60 3.01 9.55
CA CYS A 52 2.21 3.43 9.36
C CYS A 52 1.22 2.37 9.87
N ASP A 53 0.03 2.81 10.28
CA ASP A 53 -1.06 1.91 10.67
C ASP A 53 -1.51 1.05 9.47
N MET A 54 -1.31 -0.27 9.59
CA MET A 54 -1.63 -1.23 8.53
C MET A 54 -3.14 -1.48 8.39
N ASN A 55 -3.95 -1.13 9.39
CA ASN A 55 -5.42 -1.26 9.30
C ASN A 55 -5.99 -0.42 8.16
N GLY A 56 -5.32 0.67 7.77
CA GLY A 56 -5.69 1.50 6.63
C GLY A 56 -5.72 0.76 5.29
N PHE A 57 -4.97 -0.34 5.15
CA PHE A 57 -4.97 -1.18 3.95
C PHE A 57 -6.20 -2.08 3.83
N PHE A 58 -6.87 -2.39 4.94
CA PHE A 58 -7.98 -3.34 5.00
C PHE A 58 -9.37 -2.69 4.99
N LYS A 59 -9.45 -1.34 5.07
CA LYS A 59 -10.71 -0.58 5.16
C LYS A 59 -11.71 -0.77 3.99
N LYS A 60 -11.38 -1.53 2.95
CA LYS A 60 -12.28 -1.78 1.80
C LYS A 60 -13.16 -3.03 1.93
N SER A 61 -13.09 -3.82 3.02
CA SER A 61 -13.96 -5.02 3.17
C SER A 61 -15.07 -4.91 4.22
N LEU A 62 -15.25 -3.75 4.87
CA LEU A 62 -16.30 -3.55 5.89
C LEU A 62 -17.62 -2.96 5.34
N LEU A 63 -17.70 -2.73 4.03
CA LEU A 63 -18.98 -2.57 3.34
C LEU A 63 -19.38 -3.92 2.73
N GLN A 64 -19.55 -4.93 3.57
CA GLN A 64 -20.58 -5.91 3.27
C GLN A 64 -21.89 -5.19 3.60
N PRO A 65 -22.86 -5.07 2.67
CA PRO A 65 -24.17 -4.57 3.05
C PRO A 65 -24.68 -5.48 4.18
N ALA A 66 -24.91 -4.88 5.34
CA ALA A 66 -25.81 -5.45 6.32
C ALA A 66 -27.21 -5.40 5.71
N LEU A 67 -27.60 -6.46 4.98
CA LEU A 67 -28.95 -6.71 4.46
C LEU A 67 -28.91 -8.13 3.82
N GLU A 68 -29.61 -9.16 4.26
CA GLU A 68 -30.73 -9.36 5.20
C GLU A 68 -30.48 -10.60 6.08
#